data_AF-A0A8R7R2U3-F1
#
_entry.id   AF-A0A8R7R2U3-F1
#
_cell.length_a   1.000
_cell.length_b   1.000
_cell.length_c   1.000
_cell.angle_alpha   90.00
_cell.angle_beta   90.00
_cell.angle_gamma   90.00
#
_symmetry.space_group_name_H-M   'P 1'
#
loop_
_entity.id
_entity.type
_entity.pdbx_description
1 polymer ?
#
loop_
_entity_poly.entity_id
_entity_poly.type
_entity_poly.pdbx_seq_one_letter_code
_entity_poly.pdbx_strand_id
1 'polypeptide(L)'
;MLGRTRDQIRTTEQVKAAMTTCQALKLDALVIIGGVTSNTDAAQLAETFAESKCSTKVVGVPVTLNGDLKNQFVETTVGFDTICKVNSQLISNVCTDALSAEKYYYFIRLMGRKASHVALECALQSHPNMVLLGEEVAASKLTISDITKQICDAVQARAEKDKYHGVVLIPEGLVESIPELYALLQEIHGLHDKGVSIENISSHLSPWASALFDFLPPFIRKQLLLHPESDDSAQLSQIETEKLLAQLVETEINKRLEEGTYKGKKFNAICHFFGYQARGALPSNFDCDYAYVLGHVCYHIIAAGLNGYMATVTNLKSPVDQWKCGAAPITSMMTVRGWSRGPTASQIGKPAVHMASVDLKGKAYEYAAEAKLFQPPDGRHLQEPWTAAIRRTGGRRKAHLAVRGRPGLHGEDQTAAGVSGEGEEHREAWVLAGCAESCTELHGTCDGAADHHVFSVLQWPSDHLRANSERSICRNPTGIIFLLSAVETGILIGSVLYLSFRLQSVASLEIGIWEELEQE
;
A
#
# COMPACT_ATOMS: atom_id res chain seq x y z
N MET A 1 -9.50 15.45 -4.95
CA MET A 1 -10.49 16.53 -4.85
C MET A 1 -10.03 17.65 -3.92
N LEU A 2 -9.73 17.38 -2.65
CA LEU A 2 -9.37 18.41 -1.66
C LEU A 2 -7.85 18.63 -1.47
N GLY A 3 -7.03 17.94 -2.26
CA GLY A 3 -5.59 17.80 -1.97
C GLY A 3 -5.34 16.86 -0.79
N ARG A 4 -4.07 16.73 -0.40
CA ARG A 4 -3.63 15.98 0.79
C ARG A 4 -2.36 16.61 1.33
N THR A 5 -2.18 16.60 2.65
CA THR A 5 -0.92 16.95 3.29
C THR A 5 -0.40 15.78 4.14
N ARG A 6 0.90 15.82 4.48
CA ARG A 6 1.56 14.93 5.47
C ARG A 6 1.82 15.66 6.79
N ASP A 7 1.38 16.91 6.93
CA ASP A 7 1.56 17.69 8.14
C ASP A 7 0.87 17.02 9.32
N GLN A 8 1.51 17.09 10.48
CA GLN A 8 0.96 16.59 11.73
C GLN A 8 0.46 17.73 12.59
N ILE A 9 -0.64 17.47 13.31
CA ILE A 9 -1.21 18.43 14.25
C ILE A 9 -0.67 18.09 15.64
N ARG A 10 0.52 18.61 15.96
CA ARG A 10 1.26 18.27 17.19
C ARG A 10 1.27 19.38 18.23
N THR A 11 1.34 20.64 17.82
CA THR A 11 1.52 21.74 18.77
C THR A 11 0.17 22.22 19.31
N THR A 12 0.18 22.72 20.53
CA THR A 12 -1.02 23.30 21.17
C THR A 12 -1.60 24.43 20.32
N GLU A 13 -0.75 25.19 19.62
CA GLU A 13 -1.15 26.24 18.69
C GLU A 13 -1.89 25.67 17.48
N GLN A 14 -1.37 24.60 16.87
CA GLN A 14 -2.00 23.93 15.73
C GLN A 14 -3.36 23.33 16.11
N VAL A 15 -3.45 22.67 17.28
CA VAL A 15 -4.70 22.11 17.80
C VAL A 15 -5.73 23.21 18.07
N LYS A 16 -5.31 24.31 18.72
CA LYS A 16 -6.18 25.48 18.97
C LYS A 16 -6.64 26.13 17.66
N ALA A 17 -5.76 26.23 16.66
CA ALA A 17 -6.11 26.75 15.35
C ALA A 17 -7.18 25.87 14.69
N ALA A 18 -6.99 24.56 14.67
CA ALA A 18 -7.98 23.62 14.14
C ALA A 18 -9.35 23.75 14.85
N MET A 19 -9.35 23.86 16.18
CA MET A 19 -10.57 24.07 16.96
C MET A 19 -11.26 25.40 16.62
N THR A 20 -10.49 26.49 16.56
CA THR A 20 -11.00 27.83 16.23
C THR A 20 -11.64 27.84 14.86
N THR A 21 -11.02 27.19 13.87
CA THR A 21 -11.59 27.04 12.52
C THR A 21 -12.88 26.23 12.54
N CYS A 22 -12.93 25.10 13.27
CA CYS A 22 -14.15 24.28 13.37
C CYS A 22 -15.32 25.06 13.99
N GLN A 23 -15.05 25.85 15.03
CA GLN A 23 -16.06 26.70 15.67
C GLN A 23 -16.51 27.86 14.78
N ALA A 24 -15.57 28.53 14.09
CA ALA A 24 -15.88 29.60 13.16
C ALA A 24 -16.77 29.13 12.01
N LEU A 25 -16.52 27.93 11.50
CA LEU A 25 -17.31 27.28 10.46
C LEU A 25 -18.59 26.60 11.00
N LYS A 26 -18.78 26.56 12.32
CA LYS A 26 -19.92 25.91 13.00
C LYS A 26 -20.09 24.45 12.57
N LEU A 27 -18.99 23.69 12.52
CA LEU A 27 -19.02 22.29 12.11
C LEU A 27 -19.59 21.39 13.21
N ASP A 28 -20.55 20.54 12.86
CA ASP A 28 -21.05 19.49 13.75
C ASP A 28 -20.01 18.37 13.93
N ALA A 29 -19.25 18.07 12.87
CA ALA A 29 -18.22 17.05 12.91
C ALA A 29 -17.05 17.31 11.94
N LEU A 30 -15.90 16.74 12.28
CA LEU A 30 -14.68 16.69 11.50
C LEU A 30 -14.31 15.21 11.24
N VAL A 31 -14.41 14.78 9.98
CA VAL A 31 -14.03 13.43 9.56
C VAL A 31 -12.60 13.44 9.05
N ILE A 32 -11.72 12.67 9.70
CA ILE A 32 -10.31 12.54 9.34
C ILE A 32 -10.08 11.22 8.60
N ILE A 33 -9.73 11.34 7.33
CA ILE A 33 -9.48 10.20 6.43
C ILE A 33 -7.97 9.98 6.34
N GLY A 34 -7.47 8.86 6.88
CA GLY A 34 -6.04 8.58 6.78
C GLY A 34 -5.58 7.32 7.50
N GLY A 35 -4.27 7.17 7.62
CA GLY A 35 -3.62 6.01 8.21
C GLY A 35 -3.36 6.18 9.71
N VAL A 36 -2.31 5.52 10.18
CA VAL A 36 -1.87 5.53 11.58
C VAL A 36 -1.63 6.95 12.12
N THR A 37 -0.91 7.80 11.37
CA THR A 37 -0.57 9.16 11.81
C THR A 37 -1.81 10.05 11.90
N SER A 38 -2.62 10.10 10.84
CA SER A 38 -3.83 10.93 10.80
C SER A 38 -4.85 10.53 11.86
N ASN A 39 -5.00 9.23 12.15
CA ASN A 39 -5.91 8.78 13.21
C ASN A 39 -5.32 8.99 14.62
N THR A 40 -4.00 9.12 14.75
CA THR A 40 -3.38 9.58 16.01
C THR A 40 -3.74 11.04 16.27
N ASP A 41 -3.64 11.90 15.25
CA ASP A 41 -4.07 13.29 15.34
C ASP A 41 -5.57 13.40 15.61
N ALA A 42 -6.38 12.54 14.99
CA ALA A 42 -7.81 12.47 15.24
C ALA A 42 -8.15 12.17 16.72
N ALA A 43 -7.42 11.25 17.35
CA ALA A 43 -7.61 10.97 18.78
C ALA A 43 -7.26 12.17 19.66
N GLN A 44 -6.14 12.84 19.38
CA GLN A 44 -5.69 14.02 20.15
C GLN A 44 -6.66 15.21 19.98
N LEU A 45 -7.15 15.42 18.76
CA LEU A 45 -8.16 16.44 18.46
C LEU A 45 -9.49 16.13 19.17
N ALA A 46 -9.94 14.87 19.12
CA ALA A 46 -11.18 14.45 19.77
C ALA A 46 -11.14 14.72 21.29
N GLU A 47 -10.02 14.39 21.94
CA GLU A 47 -9.82 14.63 23.36
C GLU A 47 -9.81 16.13 23.68
N THR A 48 -9.00 16.92 22.96
CA THR A 48 -8.87 18.36 23.20
C THR A 48 -10.19 19.10 22.98
N PHE A 49 -10.96 18.69 21.95
CA PHE A 49 -12.27 19.26 21.66
C PHE A 49 -13.26 18.93 22.79
N ALA A 50 -13.20 17.72 23.36
CA ALA A 50 -14.03 17.34 24.49
C ALA A 50 -13.66 18.12 25.78
N GLU A 51 -12.38 18.23 26.11
CA GLU A 51 -11.88 19.01 27.25
C GLU A 51 -12.29 20.49 27.15
N SER A 52 -12.18 21.06 25.95
CA SER A 52 -12.54 22.45 25.65
C SER A 52 -14.06 22.67 25.47
N LYS A 53 -14.89 21.63 25.65
CA LYS A 53 -16.34 21.64 25.45
C LYS A 53 -16.78 22.16 24.07
N CYS A 54 -15.98 21.86 23.04
CA CYS A 54 -16.34 22.12 21.65
C CYS A 54 -17.47 21.18 21.23
N SER A 55 -18.47 21.70 20.49
CA SER A 55 -19.59 20.89 19.99
C SER A 55 -19.17 19.94 18.87
N THR A 56 -18.14 20.30 18.09
CA THR A 56 -17.65 19.54 16.95
C THR A 56 -17.13 18.17 17.38
N LYS A 57 -17.63 17.11 16.75
CA LYS A 57 -17.18 15.72 16.95
C LYS A 57 -16.08 15.34 15.98
N VAL A 58 -15.12 14.52 16.40
CA VAL A 58 -14.04 14.03 15.53
C VAL A 58 -14.19 12.54 15.28
N VAL A 59 -14.16 12.12 14.02
CA VAL A 59 -14.33 10.72 13.57
C VAL A 59 -13.21 10.33 12.64
N GLY A 60 -12.62 9.15 12.84
CA GLY A 60 -11.53 8.61 12.02
C GLY A 60 -12.00 7.59 10.97
N VAL A 61 -11.32 7.54 9.83
CA VAL A 61 -11.54 6.53 8.77
C VAL A 61 -10.22 5.84 8.42
N PRO A 62 -10.15 4.49 8.43
CA PRO A 62 -8.92 3.75 8.20
C PRO A 62 -8.56 3.67 6.70
N VAL A 63 -7.82 4.66 6.20
CA VAL A 63 -7.41 4.76 4.80
C VAL A 63 -5.90 4.85 4.68
N THR A 64 -5.29 3.79 4.14
CA THR A 64 -3.84 3.73 3.89
C THR A 64 -3.54 2.62 2.89
N LEU A 65 -2.59 2.88 2.01
CA LEU A 65 -2.09 1.89 1.04
C LEU A 65 -1.12 0.88 1.68
N ASN A 66 -0.61 1.16 2.87
CA ASN A 66 0.42 0.32 3.50
C ASN A 66 -0.16 -0.95 4.14
N GLY A 67 -1.46 -0.99 4.43
CA GLY A 67 -2.09 -2.09 5.17
C GLY A 67 -1.66 -2.19 6.64
N ASP A 68 -1.05 -1.13 7.19
CA ASP A 68 -0.41 -1.09 8.50
C ASP A 68 -1.34 -0.69 9.66
N LEU A 69 -2.52 -0.15 9.37
CA LEU A 69 -3.58 0.09 10.35
C LEU A 69 -4.52 -1.13 10.42
N LYS A 70 -4.05 -2.19 11.10
CA LYS A 70 -4.75 -3.48 11.20
C LYS A 70 -4.80 -3.96 12.64
N ASN A 71 -5.97 -4.40 13.10
CA ASN A 71 -6.16 -4.92 14.46
C ASN A 71 -7.42 -5.81 14.52
N GLN A 72 -8.00 -5.98 15.71
CA GLN A 72 -9.21 -6.79 15.92
C GLN A 72 -10.50 -6.12 15.40
N PHE A 73 -10.50 -4.80 15.24
CA PHE A 73 -11.63 -4.02 14.74
C PHE A 73 -11.49 -3.67 13.25
N VAL A 74 -10.25 -3.47 12.79
CA VAL A 74 -9.92 -3.14 11.41
C VAL A 74 -9.23 -4.33 10.75
N GLU A 75 -9.96 -5.04 9.89
CA GLU A 75 -9.43 -6.21 9.16
C GLU A 75 -8.44 -5.81 8.06
N THR A 76 -8.67 -4.69 7.38
CA THR A 76 -7.82 -4.10 6.34
C THR A 76 -8.18 -2.62 6.12
N THR A 77 -7.39 -1.91 5.31
CA THR A 77 -7.50 -0.48 5.07
C THR A 77 -7.89 -0.21 3.62
N VAL A 78 -8.65 0.87 3.39
CA VAL A 78 -9.02 1.28 2.04
C VAL A 78 -7.78 1.64 1.24
N GLY A 79 -7.68 1.11 0.02
CA GLY A 79 -6.60 1.34 -0.94
C GLY A 79 -5.53 0.26 -0.96
N PHE A 80 -5.45 -0.58 0.09
CA PHE A 80 -4.51 -1.70 0.15
C PHE A 80 -4.81 -2.77 -0.90
N ASP A 81 -6.09 -3.05 -1.19
CA ASP A 81 -6.46 -4.05 -2.20
C ASP A 81 -6.09 -3.57 -3.61
N THR A 82 -6.41 -2.31 -3.93
CA THR A 82 -6.10 -1.70 -5.23
C THR A 82 -4.59 -1.64 -5.47
N ILE A 83 -3.81 -1.15 -4.50
CA ILE A 83 -2.35 -1.00 -4.68
C ILE A 83 -1.69 -2.35 -4.92
N CYS A 84 -2.08 -3.38 -4.16
CA CYS A 84 -1.50 -4.72 -4.29
C CYS A 84 -1.85 -5.34 -5.64
N LYS A 85 -3.08 -5.19 -6.14
CA LYS A 85 -3.47 -5.70 -7.47
C LYS A 85 -2.68 -5.05 -8.60
N VAL A 86 -2.56 -3.72 -8.58
CA VAL A 86 -1.84 -2.98 -9.62
C VAL A 86 -0.35 -3.31 -9.59
N ASN A 87 0.27 -3.30 -8.42
CA ASN A 87 1.68 -3.66 -8.27
C ASN A 87 1.94 -5.13 -8.66
N SER A 88 1.08 -6.05 -8.25
CA SER A 88 1.22 -7.48 -8.61
C SER A 88 1.12 -7.69 -10.12
N GLN A 89 0.25 -6.95 -10.80
CA GLN A 89 0.17 -6.99 -12.26
C GLN A 89 1.46 -6.49 -12.92
N LEU A 90 2.01 -5.36 -12.45
CA LEU A 90 3.29 -4.84 -12.95
C LEU A 90 4.44 -5.81 -12.71
N ILE A 91 4.52 -6.39 -11.50
CA ILE A 91 5.54 -7.38 -11.15
C ILE A 91 5.40 -8.62 -12.03
N SER A 92 4.19 -9.11 -12.26
CA SER A 92 3.95 -10.29 -13.10
C SER A 92 4.39 -10.06 -14.55
N ASN A 93 4.21 -8.84 -15.08
CA ASN A 93 4.73 -8.48 -16.40
C ASN A 93 6.26 -8.49 -16.40
N VAL A 94 6.92 -7.99 -15.36
CA VAL A 94 8.37 -8.03 -15.21
C VAL A 94 8.88 -9.47 -15.06
N CYS A 95 8.19 -10.33 -14.31
CA CYS A 95 8.51 -11.76 -14.22
C CYS A 95 8.47 -12.43 -15.60
N THR A 96 7.47 -12.09 -16.42
CA THR A 96 7.33 -12.61 -17.79
C THR A 96 8.46 -12.11 -18.70
N ASP A 97 8.84 -10.83 -18.58
CA ASP A 97 9.97 -10.25 -19.31
C ASP A 97 11.30 -10.91 -18.90
N ALA A 98 11.50 -11.15 -17.59
CA ALA A 98 12.68 -11.85 -17.07
C ALA A 98 12.82 -13.26 -17.64
N LEU A 99 11.70 -14.00 -17.71
CA LEU A 99 11.63 -15.33 -18.32
C LEU A 99 11.91 -15.29 -19.84
N SER A 100 11.50 -14.22 -20.52
CA SER A 100 11.68 -14.09 -21.97
C SER A 100 13.10 -13.65 -22.37
N ALA A 101 13.71 -12.76 -21.58
CA ALA A 101 15.03 -12.21 -21.87
C ALA A 101 16.19 -13.07 -21.34
N GLU A 102 15.94 -13.85 -20.29
CA GLU A 102 16.88 -14.78 -19.63
C GLU A 102 18.26 -14.21 -19.22
N LYS A 103 18.34 -12.89 -19.00
CA LYS A 103 19.63 -12.19 -18.78
C LYS A 103 19.65 -11.12 -17.70
N TYR A 104 18.52 -10.83 -17.07
CA TYR A 104 18.37 -9.72 -16.13
C TYR A 104 17.85 -10.18 -14.78
N TYR A 105 18.41 -9.59 -13.72
CA TYR A 105 17.86 -9.64 -12.39
C TYR A 105 17.15 -8.32 -12.07
N TYR A 106 15.85 -8.37 -11.83
CA TYR A 106 15.03 -7.19 -11.54
C TYR A 106 14.93 -6.99 -10.03
N PHE A 107 15.38 -5.83 -9.57
CA PHE A 107 15.26 -5.38 -8.18
C PHE A 107 14.09 -4.39 -8.10
N ILE A 108 12.97 -4.85 -7.56
CA ILE A 108 11.73 -4.08 -7.51
C ILE A 108 11.49 -3.61 -6.08
N ARG A 109 11.69 -2.32 -5.83
CA ARG A 109 11.28 -1.69 -4.58
C ARG A 109 9.78 -1.41 -4.59
N LEU A 110 9.11 -1.69 -3.47
CA LEU A 110 7.67 -1.46 -3.28
C LEU A 110 7.42 -0.46 -2.17
N MET A 111 6.46 0.45 -2.40
CA MET A 111 5.93 1.30 -1.33
C MET A 111 5.24 0.47 -0.25
N GLY A 112 5.38 0.89 1.00
CA GLY A 112 4.84 0.19 2.18
C GLY A 112 5.23 0.83 3.51
N ARG A 113 5.94 1.96 3.47
CA ARG A 113 6.54 2.64 4.61
C ARG A 113 7.34 1.66 5.45
N LYS A 114 7.00 1.47 6.74
CA LYS A 114 7.77 0.66 7.69
C LYS A 114 7.44 -0.84 7.65
N ALA A 115 6.24 -1.21 7.22
CA ALA A 115 5.76 -2.60 7.26
C ALA A 115 5.81 -3.25 5.88
N SER A 116 6.03 -4.56 5.82
CA SER A 116 6.20 -5.28 4.55
C SER A 116 4.89 -5.86 3.98
N HIS A 117 3.71 -5.41 4.42
CA HIS A 117 2.41 -6.00 3.99
C HIS A 117 2.21 -5.95 2.48
N VAL A 118 2.56 -4.83 1.83
CA VAL A 118 2.43 -4.68 0.37
C VAL A 118 3.38 -5.64 -0.35
N ALA A 119 4.63 -5.76 0.11
CA ALA A 119 5.60 -6.67 -0.46
C ALA A 119 5.17 -8.14 -0.31
N LEU A 120 4.65 -8.53 0.86
CA LEU A 120 4.14 -9.87 1.11
C LEU A 120 2.93 -10.18 0.22
N GLU A 121 1.93 -9.31 0.15
CA GLU A 121 0.75 -9.56 -0.70
C GLU A 121 1.12 -9.60 -2.18
N CYS A 122 2.02 -8.73 -2.64
CA CYS A 122 2.49 -8.78 -4.02
C CYS A 122 3.25 -10.09 -4.30
N ALA A 123 4.10 -10.55 -3.38
CA ALA A 123 4.82 -11.81 -3.53
C ALA A 123 3.87 -13.02 -3.63
N LEU A 124 2.81 -13.03 -2.81
CA LEU A 124 1.78 -14.07 -2.83
C LEU A 124 0.99 -14.12 -4.14
N GLN A 125 0.85 -12.99 -4.84
CA GLN A 125 0.09 -12.90 -6.08
C GLN A 125 0.96 -13.13 -7.34
N SER A 126 2.20 -12.64 -7.35
CA SER A 126 3.07 -12.66 -8.53
C SER A 126 4.17 -13.71 -8.51
N HIS A 127 4.38 -14.38 -7.36
CA HIS A 127 5.39 -15.42 -7.16
C HIS A 127 6.80 -15.01 -7.69
N PRO A 128 7.40 -13.93 -7.17
CA PRO A 128 8.78 -13.56 -7.53
C PRO A 128 9.76 -14.66 -7.09
N ASN A 129 11.01 -14.60 -7.55
CA ASN A 129 12.02 -15.57 -7.13
C ASN A 129 12.44 -15.35 -5.67
N MET A 130 12.42 -14.10 -5.19
CA MET A 130 12.79 -13.76 -3.83
C MET A 130 12.01 -12.53 -3.35
N VAL A 131 11.61 -12.53 -2.09
CA VAL A 131 11.07 -11.34 -1.41
C VAL A 131 11.81 -11.14 -0.09
N LEU A 132 12.21 -9.90 0.18
CA LEU A 132 12.73 -9.50 1.48
C LEU A 132 11.60 -8.98 2.35
N LEU A 133 11.58 -9.34 3.63
CA LEU A 133 10.66 -8.75 4.61
C LEU A 133 11.46 -8.08 5.72
N GLY A 134 11.15 -6.81 5.97
CA GLY A 134 11.80 -6.04 7.04
C GLY A 134 11.64 -6.70 8.41
N GLU A 135 10.48 -7.29 8.67
CA GLU A 135 10.19 -7.97 9.93
C GLU A 135 11.10 -9.18 10.18
N GLU A 136 11.44 -9.95 9.14
CA GLU A 136 12.37 -11.09 9.24
C GLU A 136 13.81 -10.61 9.44
N VAL A 137 14.21 -9.58 8.69
CA VAL A 137 15.52 -8.93 8.80
C VAL A 137 15.76 -8.39 10.21
N ALA A 138 14.75 -7.73 10.79
CA ALA A 138 14.82 -7.20 12.14
C ALA A 138 14.84 -8.32 13.21
N ALA A 139 14.03 -9.37 13.04
CA ALA A 139 13.98 -10.51 13.96
C ALA A 139 15.31 -11.29 13.99
N SER A 140 15.89 -11.53 12.82
CA SER A 140 17.16 -12.25 12.65
C SER A 140 18.40 -11.36 12.80
N LYS A 141 18.22 -10.05 12.97
CA LYS A 141 19.28 -9.03 13.09
C LYS A 141 20.29 -9.09 11.92
N LEU A 142 19.79 -9.28 10.71
CA LEU A 142 20.64 -9.39 9.52
C LEU A 142 21.33 -8.06 9.22
N THR A 143 22.60 -8.13 8.82
CA THR A 143 23.36 -6.97 8.31
C THR A 143 23.09 -6.78 6.82
N ILE A 144 23.48 -5.61 6.28
CA ILE A 144 23.42 -5.36 4.83
C ILE A 144 24.29 -6.36 4.06
N SER A 145 25.41 -6.80 4.64
CA SER A 145 26.28 -7.82 4.06
C SER A 145 25.60 -9.18 4.04
N ASP A 146 24.88 -9.56 5.10
CA ASP A 146 24.15 -10.84 5.14
C ASP A 146 23.03 -10.88 4.10
N ILE A 147 22.27 -9.79 3.96
CA ILE A 147 21.22 -9.67 2.93
C ILE A 147 21.84 -9.76 1.54
N THR A 148 22.96 -9.07 1.31
CA THR A 148 23.68 -9.12 0.02
C THR A 148 24.11 -10.56 -0.28
N LYS A 149 24.69 -11.27 0.68
CA LYS A 149 25.11 -12.67 0.53
C LYS A 149 23.94 -13.59 0.24
N GLN A 150 22.81 -13.44 0.93
CA GLN A 150 21.60 -14.24 0.64
C GLN A 150 21.14 -14.06 -0.81
N ILE A 151 21.10 -12.82 -1.31
CA ILE A 151 20.76 -12.56 -2.71
C ILE A 151 21.80 -13.20 -3.65
N CYS A 152 23.09 -13.06 -3.36
CA CYS A 152 24.16 -13.68 -4.17
C CYS A 152 24.05 -15.22 -4.18
N ASP A 153 23.75 -15.83 -3.04
CA ASP A 153 23.56 -17.28 -2.91
C ASP A 153 22.34 -17.73 -3.73
N ALA A 154 21.27 -16.93 -3.77
CA ALA A 154 20.09 -17.21 -4.58
C ALA A 154 20.41 -17.13 -6.08
N VAL A 155 21.16 -16.10 -6.48
CA VAL A 155 21.66 -15.94 -7.86
C VAL A 155 22.54 -17.13 -8.25
N GLN A 156 23.46 -17.55 -7.38
CA GLN A 156 24.35 -18.68 -7.62
C GLN A 156 23.58 -20.01 -7.74
N ALA A 157 22.65 -20.29 -6.83
CA ALA A 157 21.81 -21.49 -6.87
C ALA A 157 20.91 -21.56 -8.12
N ARG A 158 20.56 -20.41 -8.71
CA ARG A 158 19.86 -20.34 -10.00
C ARG A 158 20.82 -20.54 -11.18
N ALA A 159 22.01 -19.97 -11.11
CA ALA A 159 23.03 -20.15 -12.14
C ALA A 159 23.48 -21.61 -12.27
N GLU A 160 23.51 -22.37 -11.18
CA GLU A 160 23.75 -23.83 -11.17
C GLU A 160 22.68 -24.64 -11.92
N LYS A 161 21.52 -24.03 -12.18
CA LYS A 161 20.40 -24.59 -12.96
C LYS A 161 20.27 -23.91 -14.33
N ASP A 162 21.33 -23.28 -14.80
CA ASP A 162 21.41 -22.51 -16.04
C ASP A 162 20.39 -21.35 -16.13
N LYS A 163 19.96 -20.82 -14.98
CA LYS A 163 19.03 -19.68 -14.89
C LYS A 163 19.77 -18.41 -14.47
N TYR A 164 19.89 -17.46 -15.40
CA TYR A 164 20.64 -16.21 -15.21
C TYR A 164 19.74 -14.98 -15.13
N HIS A 165 18.49 -15.18 -14.73
CA HIS A 165 17.49 -14.12 -14.56
C HIS A 165 16.71 -14.33 -13.26
N GLY A 166 16.07 -13.28 -12.77
CA GLY A 166 15.15 -13.39 -11.64
C GLY A 166 14.54 -12.06 -11.21
N VAL A 167 13.60 -12.12 -10.28
CA VAL A 167 12.92 -10.97 -9.71
C VAL A 167 13.01 -11.00 -8.19
N VAL A 168 13.48 -9.89 -7.61
CA VAL A 168 13.62 -9.68 -6.16
C VAL A 168 12.72 -8.53 -5.73
N LEU A 169 11.83 -8.77 -4.77
CA LEU A 169 10.97 -7.74 -4.19
C LEU A 169 11.57 -7.18 -2.90
N ILE A 170 11.58 -5.86 -2.79
CA ILE A 170 12.23 -5.13 -1.68
C ILE A 170 11.23 -4.12 -1.10
N PRO A 171 10.87 -4.20 0.19
CA PRO A 171 10.04 -3.17 0.82
C PRO A 171 10.88 -1.89 1.02
N GLU A 172 10.30 -0.71 0.77
CA GLU A 172 11.02 0.57 0.96
C GLU A 172 11.50 0.79 2.40
N GLY A 173 10.80 0.23 3.39
CA GLY A 173 11.16 0.29 4.80
C GLY A 173 12.27 -0.66 5.24
N LEU A 174 12.87 -1.42 4.32
CA LEU A 174 13.94 -2.37 4.65
C LEU A 174 15.10 -1.68 5.38
N VAL A 175 15.42 -0.44 5.02
CA VAL A 175 16.51 0.34 5.64
C VAL A 175 16.29 0.56 7.14
N GLU A 176 15.06 0.84 7.58
CA GLU A 176 14.74 0.98 9.02
C GLU A 176 14.71 -0.38 9.74
N SER A 177 14.66 -1.49 9.00
CA SER A 177 14.61 -2.83 9.56
C SER A 177 16.00 -3.43 9.79
N ILE A 178 17.01 -2.96 9.06
CA ILE A 178 18.41 -3.36 9.21
C ILE A 178 18.99 -2.63 10.43
N PRO A 179 19.41 -3.34 11.51
CA PRO A 179 19.79 -2.69 12.77
C PRO A 179 20.91 -1.64 12.64
N GLU A 180 21.90 -1.92 11.79
CA GLU A 180 23.05 -1.03 11.59
C GLU A 180 22.70 0.26 10.82
N LEU A 181 21.88 0.16 9.79
CA LEU A 181 21.39 1.32 9.06
C LEU A 181 20.40 2.12 9.89
N TYR A 182 19.55 1.45 10.67
CA TYR A 182 18.65 2.11 11.60
C TYR A 182 19.42 2.91 12.66
N ALA A 183 20.45 2.33 13.27
CA ALA A 183 21.29 3.03 14.24
C ALA A 183 22.00 4.26 13.62
N LEU A 184 22.53 4.11 12.40
CA LEU A 184 23.12 5.22 11.64
C LEU A 184 22.10 6.34 11.38
N LEU A 185 20.88 6.00 10.94
CA LEU A 185 19.80 6.96 10.73
C LEU A 185 19.44 7.72 12.01
N GLN A 186 19.32 7.02 13.14
CA GLN A 186 19.03 7.67 14.43
C GLN A 186 20.14 8.63 14.86
N GLU A 187 21.40 8.27 14.63
CA GLU A 187 22.53 9.14 14.94
C GLU A 187 22.52 10.39 14.06
N ILE A 188 22.29 10.24 12.75
CA ILE A 188 22.16 11.36 11.80
C ILE A 188 20.99 12.28 12.20
N HIS A 189 19.83 11.73 12.53
CA HIS A 189 18.68 12.52 12.96
C HIS A 189 18.97 13.28 14.26
N GLY A 190 19.63 12.64 15.23
CA GLY A 190 20.04 13.30 16.47
C GLY A 190 21.08 14.41 16.28
N LEU A 191 21.84 14.41 15.18
CA LEU A 191 22.75 15.51 14.80
C LEU A 191 22.00 16.64 14.09
N HIS A 192 21.00 16.33 13.26
CA HIS A 192 20.09 17.32 12.68
C HIS A 192 19.34 18.10 13.76
N ASP A 193 18.83 17.41 14.78
CA ASP A 193 18.13 18.04 15.92
C ASP A 193 19.02 18.99 16.72
N LYS A 194 20.34 18.77 16.69
CA LYS A 194 21.35 19.66 17.32
C LYS A 194 21.76 20.82 16.41
N GLY A 195 21.24 20.91 15.20
CA GLY A 195 21.56 21.97 14.23
C GLY A 195 22.93 21.81 13.57
N VAL A 196 23.49 20.60 13.52
CA VAL A 196 24.75 20.33 12.80
C VAL A 196 24.51 20.44 11.30
N SER A 197 25.35 21.19 10.59
CA SER A 197 25.24 21.32 9.13
C SER A 197 25.55 19.99 8.44
N ILE A 198 24.88 19.72 7.32
CA ILE A 198 24.97 18.46 6.55
C ILE A 198 26.43 18.10 6.22
N GLU A 199 27.27 19.10 5.93
CA GLU A 199 28.69 18.90 5.58
C GLU A 199 29.53 18.38 6.75
N ASN A 200 29.13 18.70 7.99
CA ASN A 200 29.86 18.34 9.20
C ASN A 200 29.31 17.08 9.87
N ILE A 201 28.18 16.53 9.40
CA ILE A 201 27.58 15.34 10.02
C ILE A 201 28.57 14.17 10.07
N SER A 202 29.34 13.93 8.99
CA SER A 202 30.27 12.81 8.90
C SER A 202 31.39 12.83 9.96
N SER A 203 31.83 14.01 10.42
CA SER A 203 32.88 14.15 11.44
C SER A 203 32.37 14.00 12.86
N HIS A 204 31.05 14.10 13.06
CA HIS A 204 30.38 13.95 14.34
C HIS A 204 29.77 12.55 14.56
N LEU A 205 29.85 11.67 13.57
CA LEU A 205 29.42 10.29 13.68
C LEU A 205 30.36 9.49 14.60
N SER A 206 29.80 8.53 15.31
CA SER A 206 30.54 7.51 16.04
C SER A 206 31.46 6.73 15.09
N PRO A 207 32.59 6.17 15.58
CA PRO A 207 33.53 5.46 14.70
C PRO A 207 32.90 4.34 13.88
N TRP A 208 31.91 3.64 14.46
CA TRP A 208 31.20 2.58 13.78
C TRP A 208 30.21 3.10 12.73
N ALA A 209 29.43 4.13 13.06
CA ALA A 209 28.53 4.78 12.11
C ALA A 209 29.29 5.44 10.95
N SER A 210 30.44 6.04 11.23
CA SER A 210 31.34 6.63 10.22
C SER A 210 31.86 5.57 9.25
N ALA A 211 32.35 4.43 9.75
CA ALA A 211 32.81 3.32 8.91
C ALA A 211 31.68 2.76 8.02
N LEU A 212 30.48 2.59 8.56
CA LEU A 212 29.31 2.17 7.78
C LEU A 212 28.92 3.21 6.72
N PHE A 213 28.92 4.49 7.11
CA PHE A 213 28.62 5.59 6.19
C PHE A 213 29.61 5.63 5.03
N ASP A 214 30.90 5.47 5.30
CA ASP A 214 31.97 5.45 4.29
C ASP A 214 31.89 4.22 3.36
N PHE A 215 31.45 3.07 3.90
CA PHE A 215 31.17 1.86 3.12
C PHE A 215 30.04 2.06 2.10
N LEU A 216 29.02 2.87 2.42
CA LEU A 216 27.88 3.09 1.54
C LEU A 216 28.25 3.91 0.29
N PRO A 217 27.64 3.61 -0.88
CA PRO A 217 27.84 4.39 -2.09
C PRO A 217 27.52 5.89 -1.92
N PRO A 218 28.22 6.79 -2.64
CA PRO A 218 28.04 8.24 -2.48
C PRO A 218 26.60 8.74 -2.66
N PHE A 219 25.79 8.10 -3.51
CA PHE A 219 24.40 8.50 -3.72
C PHE A 219 23.52 8.14 -2.52
N ILE A 220 23.74 6.99 -1.87
CA ILE A 220 23.04 6.60 -0.65
C ILE A 220 23.42 7.52 0.51
N ARG A 221 24.70 7.83 0.66
CA ARG A 221 25.16 8.79 1.67
C ARG A 221 24.38 10.11 1.60
N LYS A 222 24.21 10.66 0.40
CA LYS A 222 23.43 11.89 0.18
C LYS A 222 21.95 11.73 0.55
N GLN A 223 21.35 10.59 0.23
CA GLN A 223 19.94 10.29 0.52
C GLN A 223 19.69 10.11 2.03
N LEU A 224 20.64 9.53 2.77
CA LEU A 224 20.53 9.35 4.23
C LEU A 224 20.68 10.68 5.01
N LEU A 225 21.35 11.67 4.43
CA LEU A 225 21.53 12.99 5.05
C LEU A 225 20.31 13.92 4.90
N LEU A 226 19.29 13.52 4.14
CA LEU A 226 18.06 14.29 3.99
C LEU A 226 17.36 14.49 5.33
N HIS A 227 16.71 15.65 5.51
CA HIS A 227 15.94 15.92 6.71
C HIS A 227 14.80 14.90 6.87
N PRO A 228 14.49 14.49 8.11
CA PRO A 228 13.35 13.62 8.40
C PRO A 228 12.02 14.18 7.88
N GLU A 229 11.04 13.30 7.68
CA GLU A 229 9.64 13.69 7.46
C GLU A 229 9.04 14.34 8.72
N SER A 230 7.85 14.93 8.59
CA SER A 230 7.10 15.57 9.70
C SER A 230 6.79 14.63 10.89
N ASP A 231 6.94 13.32 10.69
CA ASP A 231 6.75 12.30 11.70
C ASP A 231 8.06 11.78 12.31
N ASP A 232 9.17 12.45 12.03
CA ASP A 232 10.55 12.10 12.44
C ASP A 232 11.06 10.79 11.81
N SER A 233 10.36 10.24 10.81
CA SER A 233 10.84 9.09 10.02
C SER A 233 11.76 9.54 8.89
N ALA A 234 12.65 8.64 8.45
CA ALA A 234 13.49 8.92 7.30
C ALA A 234 12.63 9.02 6.03
N GLN A 235 13.10 9.74 5.01
CA GLN A 235 12.42 9.82 3.71
C GLN A 235 12.62 8.53 2.90
N LEU A 236 12.02 7.43 3.34
CA LEU A 236 12.24 6.07 2.82
C LEU A 236 12.00 5.96 1.30
N SER A 237 11.05 6.73 0.77
CA SER A 237 10.76 6.73 -0.67
C SER A 237 11.91 7.31 -1.51
N GLN A 238 12.75 8.17 -0.93
CA GLN A 238 13.91 8.79 -1.57
C GLN A 238 15.18 7.94 -1.48
N ILE A 239 15.20 6.96 -0.56
CA ILE A 239 16.36 6.07 -0.38
C ILE A 239 16.25 4.92 -1.39
N GLU A 240 17.14 4.92 -2.37
CA GLU A 240 17.17 3.98 -3.50
C GLU A 240 17.79 2.63 -3.08
N THR A 241 17.10 1.95 -2.15
CA THR A 241 17.53 0.69 -1.53
C THR A 241 17.73 -0.44 -2.55
N GLU A 242 16.92 -0.48 -3.60
CA GLU A 242 17.05 -1.38 -4.74
C GLU A 242 18.39 -1.21 -5.46
N LYS A 243 18.83 0.03 -5.66
CA LYS A 243 20.10 0.34 -6.33
C LYS A 243 21.29 0.04 -5.43
N LEU A 244 21.16 0.33 -4.13
CA LEU A 244 22.14 -0.05 -3.12
C LEU A 244 22.38 -1.56 -3.14
N LEU A 245 21.33 -2.36 -3.02
CA LEU A 245 21.44 -3.81 -3.03
C LEU A 245 21.95 -4.34 -4.37
N ALA A 246 21.47 -3.80 -5.50
CA ALA A 246 21.96 -4.21 -6.82
C ALA A 246 23.47 -4.00 -6.97
N GLN A 247 24.00 -2.84 -6.56
CA GLN A 247 25.43 -2.56 -6.63
C GLN A 247 26.27 -3.42 -5.69
N LEU A 248 25.79 -3.67 -4.46
CA LEU A 248 26.47 -4.54 -3.51
C LEU A 248 26.51 -5.99 -4.01
N VAL A 249 25.39 -6.48 -4.56
CA VAL A 249 25.30 -7.82 -5.15
C VAL A 249 26.21 -7.94 -6.37
N GLU A 250 26.26 -6.94 -7.24
CA GLU A 250 27.16 -6.93 -8.40
C GLU A 250 28.63 -7.00 -7.95
N THR A 251 29.00 -6.22 -6.93
CA THR A 251 30.37 -6.21 -6.37
C THR A 251 30.74 -7.58 -5.79
N GLU A 252 29.84 -8.19 -5.02
CA GLU A 252 30.06 -9.50 -4.41
C GLU A 252 30.09 -10.64 -5.46
N ILE A 253 29.21 -10.61 -6.48
CA ILE A 253 29.24 -11.61 -7.57
C ILE A 253 30.52 -11.50 -8.39
N ASN A 254 31.00 -10.29 -8.68
CA ASN A 254 32.26 -10.10 -9.39
C ASN A 254 33.44 -10.65 -8.59
N LYS A 255 33.46 -10.45 -7.28
CA LYS A 255 34.44 -11.07 -6.38
C LYS A 255 34.37 -12.61 -6.44
N ARG A 256 33.17 -13.19 -6.40
CA ARG A 256 32.98 -14.65 -6.52
C ARG A 256 33.41 -15.20 -7.89
N LEU A 257 33.30 -14.39 -8.95
CA LEU A 257 33.78 -14.73 -10.29
C LEU A 257 35.31 -14.77 -10.33
N GLU A 258 35.98 -13.79 -9.71
CA GLU A 258 37.45 -13.76 -9.57
C GLU A 258 37.99 -14.93 -8.73
N GLU A 259 37.26 -15.31 -7.67
CA GLU A 259 37.58 -16.48 -6.83
C GLU A 259 37.20 -17.83 -7.49
N GLY A 260 36.47 -17.81 -8.60
CA GLY A 260 36.01 -19.01 -9.31
C GLY A 260 34.89 -19.80 -8.63
N THR A 261 34.28 -19.25 -7.58
CA THR A 261 33.15 -19.86 -6.85
C THR A 261 31.83 -19.68 -7.61
N TYR A 262 31.70 -18.61 -8.40
CA TYR A 262 30.56 -18.38 -9.29
C TYR A 262 30.95 -18.68 -10.75
N LYS A 263 30.21 -19.60 -11.40
CA LYS A 263 30.43 -20.02 -12.79
C LYS A 263 29.33 -19.55 -13.75
N GLY A 264 28.45 -18.66 -13.29
CA GLY A 264 27.34 -18.18 -14.10
C GLY A 264 27.73 -17.08 -15.10
N LYS A 265 26.74 -16.59 -15.85
CA LYS A 265 26.91 -15.43 -16.74
C LYS A 265 27.11 -14.14 -15.96
N LYS A 266 27.57 -13.09 -16.67
CA LYS A 266 27.66 -11.73 -16.14
C LYS A 266 26.33 -11.31 -15.51
N PHE A 267 26.39 -10.86 -14.27
CA PHE A 267 25.24 -10.33 -13.55
C PHE A 267 24.86 -8.96 -14.11
N ASN A 268 23.58 -8.78 -14.44
CA ASN A 268 23.02 -7.49 -14.87
C ASN A 268 21.76 -7.20 -14.07
N ALA A 269 21.76 -6.11 -13.31
CA ALA A 269 20.62 -5.68 -12.53
C ALA A 269 19.80 -4.60 -13.22
N ILE A 270 18.48 -4.70 -13.15
CA ILE A 270 17.53 -3.64 -13.55
C ILE A 270 16.73 -3.24 -12.31
N CYS A 271 16.70 -1.97 -11.98
CA CYS A 271 16.04 -1.45 -10.79
C CYS A 271 14.71 -0.77 -11.14
N HIS A 272 13.67 -1.09 -10.38
CA HIS A 272 12.36 -0.44 -10.47
C HIS A 272 11.88 0.00 -9.09
N PHE A 273 11.13 1.09 -9.05
CA PHE A 273 10.39 1.51 -7.86
C PHE A 273 8.90 1.60 -8.18
N PHE A 274 8.11 0.73 -7.56
CA PHE A 274 6.67 0.64 -7.76
C PHE A 274 5.90 1.21 -6.57
N GLY A 275 5.06 2.20 -6.86
CA GLY A 275 4.23 2.82 -5.84
C GLY A 275 3.39 3.99 -6.31
N TYR A 276 4.03 5.08 -6.77
CA TYR A 276 3.31 6.30 -7.17
C TYR A 276 2.31 6.07 -8.30
N GLN A 277 2.67 5.24 -9.28
CA GLN A 277 1.81 4.84 -10.39
C GLN A 277 0.59 4.04 -9.93
N ALA A 278 0.73 3.23 -8.86
CA ALA A 278 -0.37 2.44 -8.33
C ALA A 278 -1.27 3.28 -7.41
N ARG A 279 -0.72 4.30 -6.75
CA ARG A 279 -1.49 5.19 -5.85
C ARG A 279 -2.55 6.02 -6.57
N GLY A 280 -2.31 6.36 -7.84
CA GLY A 280 -3.24 7.10 -8.69
C GLY A 280 -4.18 6.20 -9.51
N ALA A 281 -4.15 4.89 -9.29
CA ALA A 281 -4.96 3.95 -10.05
C ALA A 281 -6.45 4.06 -9.69
N LEU A 282 -7.30 3.60 -10.62
CA LEU A 282 -8.73 3.45 -10.33
C LEU A 282 -8.92 2.40 -9.22
N PRO A 283 -9.75 2.70 -8.20
CA PRO A 283 -10.00 1.77 -7.11
C PRO A 283 -10.66 0.49 -7.62
N SER A 284 -10.31 -0.63 -6.98
CA SER A 284 -11.00 -1.90 -7.21
C SER A 284 -12.44 -1.81 -6.70
N ASN A 285 -13.33 -2.67 -7.21
CA ASN A 285 -14.71 -2.75 -6.70
C ASN A 285 -14.75 -2.95 -5.18
N PHE A 286 -13.81 -3.72 -4.62
CA PHE A 286 -13.73 -3.89 -3.17
C PHE A 286 -13.44 -2.57 -2.46
N ASP A 287 -12.43 -1.82 -2.89
CA ASP A 287 -12.08 -0.54 -2.24
C ASP A 287 -13.18 0.51 -2.48
N CYS A 288 -13.88 0.48 -3.62
CA CYS A 288 -15.08 1.29 -3.85
C CYS A 288 -16.17 1.00 -2.83
N ASP A 289 -16.59 -0.27 -2.72
CA ASP A 289 -17.64 -0.71 -1.80
C ASP A 289 -17.23 -0.41 -0.35
N TYR A 290 -15.99 -0.72 0.02
CA TYR A 290 -15.48 -0.54 1.38
C TYR A 290 -15.39 0.94 1.76
N ALA A 291 -14.86 1.79 0.90
CA ALA A 291 -14.80 3.24 1.14
C ALA A 291 -16.20 3.85 1.27
N TYR A 292 -17.13 3.41 0.40
CA TYR A 292 -18.51 3.89 0.41
C TYR A 292 -19.22 3.52 1.72
N VAL A 293 -19.13 2.26 2.14
CA VAL A 293 -19.73 1.78 3.40
C VAL A 293 -19.12 2.50 4.60
N LEU A 294 -17.79 2.69 4.66
CA LEU A 294 -17.15 3.43 5.75
C LEU A 294 -17.65 4.88 5.84
N GLY A 295 -17.91 5.54 4.70
CA GLY A 295 -18.50 6.87 4.66
C GLY A 295 -19.89 6.91 5.31
N HIS A 296 -20.75 5.93 5.00
CA HIS A 296 -22.06 5.78 5.63
C HIS A 296 -21.97 5.49 7.13
N VAL A 297 -21.02 4.65 7.55
CA VAL A 297 -20.77 4.38 8.97
C VAL A 297 -20.36 5.66 9.71
N CYS A 298 -19.52 6.51 9.10
CA CYS A 298 -19.15 7.80 9.71
C CYS A 298 -20.38 8.69 9.95
N TYR A 299 -21.30 8.76 8.99
CA TYR A 299 -22.55 9.49 9.17
C TYR A 299 -23.34 8.99 10.38
N HIS A 300 -23.49 7.67 10.54
CA HIS A 300 -24.19 7.10 11.69
C HIS A 300 -23.48 7.34 13.03
N ILE A 301 -22.14 7.32 13.06
CA ILE A 301 -21.35 7.67 14.26
C ILE A 301 -21.64 9.11 14.68
N ILE A 302 -21.65 10.04 13.71
CA ILE A 302 -21.92 11.46 13.96
C ILE A 302 -23.36 11.67 14.40
N ALA A 303 -24.32 11.04 13.73
CA ALA A 303 -25.75 11.13 14.09
C ALA A 303 -26.03 10.59 15.51
N ALA A 304 -25.27 9.58 15.95
CA ALA A 304 -25.32 9.07 17.32
C ALA A 304 -24.60 9.97 18.35
N GLY A 305 -23.96 11.07 17.92
CA GLY A 305 -23.25 12.02 18.78
C GLY A 305 -21.91 11.53 19.31
N LEU A 306 -21.34 10.48 18.72
CA LEU A 306 -20.10 9.85 19.19
C LEU A 306 -18.86 10.67 18.78
N ASN A 307 -17.87 10.76 19.69
CA ASN A 307 -16.62 11.48 19.50
C ASN A 307 -15.40 10.57 19.70
N GLY A 308 -14.36 10.70 18.87
CA GLY A 308 -13.13 9.92 19.01
C GLY A 308 -13.27 8.45 18.58
N TYR A 309 -14.23 8.16 17.71
CA TYR A 309 -14.47 6.82 17.15
C TYR A 309 -13.91 6.71 15.74
N MET A 310 -13.52 5.49 15.37
CA MET A 310 -13.18 5.10 14.01
C MET A 310 -14.31 4.29 13.40
N ALA A 311 -14.65 4.56 12.13
CA ALA A 311 -15.54 3.71 11.37
C ALA A 311 -14.87 2.37 11.05
N THR A 312 -15.59 1.26 11.30
CA THR A 312 -15.07 -0.09 11.11
C THR A 312 -16.08 -0.98 10.41
N VAL A 313 -15.59 -1.91 9.60
CA VAL A 313 -16.39 -2.94 8.95
C VAL A 313 -15.65 -4.27 9.08
N THR A 314 -16.37 -5.30 9.49
CA THR A 314 -15.85 -6.66 9.65
C THR A 314 -16.58 -7.62 8.71
N ASN A 315 -16.05 -8.84 8.58
CA ASN A 315 -16.49 -9.84 7.62
C ASN A 315 -16.22 -9.44 6.15
N LEU A 316 -15.10 -8.75 5.89
CA LEU A 316 -14.76 -8.18 4.58
C LEU A 316 -14.41 -9.24 3.52
N LYS A 317 -14.25 -10.50 3.93
CA LYS A 317 -14.10 -11.66 3.02
C LYS A 317 -15.42 -12.06 2.37
N SER A 318 -16.53 -11.82 3.06
CA SER A 318 -17.85 -12.21 2.59
C SER A 318 -18.42 -11.19 1.59
N PRO A 319 -19.48 -11.53 0.86
CA PRO A 319 -20.26 -10.58 0.07
C PRO A 319 -20.70 -9.34 0.89
N VAL A 320 -20.87 -8.20 0.21
CA VAL A 320 -21.11 -6.88 0.83
C VAL A 320 -22.36 -6.86 1.72
N ASP A 321 -23.40 -7.60 1.35
CA ASP A 321 -24.64 -7.80 2.11
C ASP A 321 -24.43 -8.48 3.47
N GLN A 322 -23.29 -9.17 3.66
CA GLN A 322 -22.94 -9.84 4.91
C GLN A 322 -21.90 -9.07 5.72
N TRP A 323 -21.50 -7.88 5.28
CA TRP A 323 -20.57 -7.05 6.02
C TRP A 323 -21.22 -6.52 7.30
N LYS A 324 -20.43 -6.49 8.38
CA LYS A 324 -20.88 -6.00 9.67
C LYS A 324 -20.26 -4.65 9.96
N CYS A 325 -21.08 -3.61 9.91
CA CYS A 325 -20.71 -2.24 10.21
C CYS A 325 -20.65 -2.00 11.73
N GLY A 326 -19.70 -1.18 12.17
CA GLY A 326 -19.56 -0.80 13.57
C GLY A 326 -18.63 0.38 13.78
N ALA A 327 -18.41 0.74 15.04
CA ALA A 327 -17.51 1.81 15.43
C ALA A 327 -16.61 1.34 16.58
N ALA A 328 -15.34 1.72 16.55
CA ALA A 328 -14.38 1.40 17.61
C ALA A 328 -13.75 2.69 18.17
N PRO A 329 -13.60 2.86 19.50
CA PRO A 329 -12.88 3.99 20.06
C PRO A 329 -11.43 4.01 19.56
N ILE A 330 -10.92 5.15 19.07
CA ILE A 330 -9.55 5.22 18.53
C ILE A 330 -8.51 4.86 19.59
N THR A 331 -8.75 5.26 20.84
CA THR A 331 -7.90 4.98 22.00
C THR A 331 -7.67 3.48 22.24
N SER A 332 -8.64 2.62 21.90
CA SER A 332 -8.51 1.16 22.01
C SER A 332 -7.47 0.56 21.04
N MET A 333 -7.03 1.34 20.06
CA MET A 333 -6.04 0.96 19.05
C MET A 333 -4.71 1.69 19.26
N MET A 334 -4.57 2.48 20.33
CA MET A 334 -3.35 3.24 20.61
C MET A 334 -2.37 2.47 21.49
N THR A 335 -1.08 2.75 21.31
CA THR A 335 0.01 2.26 22.15
C THR A 335 0.94 3.41 22.48
N VAL A 336 1.57 3.35 23.65
CA VAL A 336 2.62 4.28 24.05
C VAL A 336 3.95 3.61 23.75
N ARG A 337 4.66 4.06 22.70
CA ARG A 337 6.02 3.59 22.44
C ARG A 337 7.00 4.47 23.19
N GLY A 338 7.78 3.90 24.11
CA GLY A 338 8.92 4.58 24.69
C GLY A 338 9.94 4.92 23.60
N TRP A 339 10.28 6.20 23.47
CA TRP A 339 11.43 6.61 22.66
C TRP A 339 12.71 6.25 23.42
N SER A 340 13.68 5.61 22.79
CA SER A 340 15.03 5.44 23.36
C SER A 340 16.03 5.38 22.21
N ARG A 341 17.16 6.10 22.18
CA ARG A 341 17.96 6.73 23.23
C ARG A 341 18.53 8.07 22.73
N GLY A 342 18.51 9.09 23.59
CA GLY A 342 19.25 10.34 23.44
C GLY A 342 19.23 11.11 24.78
N PRO A 343 20.20 11.98 25.09
CA PRO A 343 20.26 12.70 26.38
C PRO A 343 19.04 13.59 26.66
N THR A 344 18.24 13.89 25.62
CA THR A 344 17.06 14.75 25.62
C THR A 344 15.74 13.99 25.41
N ALA A 345 15.77 12.65 25.34
CA ALA A 345 14.56 11.86 25.12
C ALA A 345 13.67 11.88 26.37
N SER A 346 12.45 12.40 26.23
CA SER A 346 11.41 12.28 27.26
C SER A 346 11.16 10.79 27.54
N GLN A 347 11.23 10.37 28.80
CA GLN A 347 11.05 8.96 29.20
C GLN A 347 9.64 8.42 28.91
N ILE A 348 8.68 9.30 28.64
CA ILE A 348 7.28 8.96 28.35
C ILE A 348 7.04 9.16 26.85
N GLY A 349 6.78 8.06 26.15
CA GLY A 349 6.36 8.07 24.75
C GLY A 349 5.06 8.84 24.53
N LYS A 350 4.85 9.36 23.32
CA LYS A 350 3.53 9.91 22.94
C LYS A 350 2.59 8.76 22.56
N PRO A 351 1.31 8.79 22.98
CA PRO A 351 0.34 7.80 22.54
C PRO A 351 0.10 7.96 21.04
N ALA A 352 0.21 6.86 20.30
CA ALA A 352 -0.06 6.82 18.87
C ALA A 352 -0.83 5.55 18.51
N VAL A 353 -1.62 5.61 17.44
CA VAL A 353 -2.29 4.42 16.92
C VAL A 353 -1.23 3.38 16.59
N HIS A 354 -1.48 2.13 16.97
CA HIS A 354 -0.53 1.05 16.79
C HIS A 354 -0.39 0.71 15.30
N MET A 355 0.83 0.81 14.80
CA MET A 355 1.20 0.32 13.48
C MET A 355 1.44 -1.19 13.54
N ALA A 356 0.64 -1.96 12.81
CA ALA A 356 0.78 -3.40 12.70
C ALA A 356 1.84 -3.76 11.66
N SER A 357 2.82 -4.56 12.07
CA SER A 357 3.81 -5.19 11.18
C SER A 357 3.30 -6.53 10.65
N VAL A 358 4.01 -7.12 9.70
CA VAL A 358 3.75 -8.50 9.25
C VAL A 358 3.94 -9.47 10.42
N ASP A 359 2.96 -10.34 10.61
CA ASP A 359 3.04 -11.42 11.60
C ASP A 359 3.79 -12.61 11.02
N LEU A 360 5.02 -12.84 11.50
CA LEU A 360 5.88 -13.97 11.08
C LEU A 360 5.35 -15.34 11.54
N LYS A 361 4.35 -15.38 12.42
CA LYS A 361 3.61 -16.60 12.79
C LYS A 361 2.22 -16.63 12.14
N GLY A 362 1.93 -15.66 11.28
CA GLY A 362 0.67 -15.55 10.59
C GLY A 362 0.63 -16.47 9.38
N LYS A 363 -0.54 -17.05 9.13
CA LYS A 363 -0.78 -17.94 7.99
C LYS A 363 -0.38 -17.37 6.61
N ALA A 364 -0.42 -16.04 6.43
CA ALA A 364 0.03 -15.41 5.19
C ALA A 364 1.56 -15.52 5.00
N TYR A 365 2.32 -15.40 6.10
CA TYR A 365 3.76 -15.64 6.09
C TYR A 365 4.06 -17.14 5.94
N GLU A 366 3.34 -18.00 6.67
CA GLU A 366 3.47 -19.46 6.53
C GLU A 366 3.28 -19.91 5.08
N TYR A 367 2.25 -19.42 4.40
CA TYR A 367 2.02 -19.75 2.98
C TYR A 367 3.14 -19.24 2.07
N ALA A 368 3.67 -18.03 2.30
CA ALA A 368 4.82 -17.53 1.56
C ALA A 368 6.09 -18.35 1.82
N ALA A 369 6.25 -18.86 3.04
CA ALA A 369 7.34 -19.74 3.46
C ALA A 369 7.25 -21.13 2.83
N GLU A 370 6.07 -21.73 2.83
CA GLU A 370 5.80 -23.00 2.15
C GLU A 370 6.01 -22.88 0.63
N ALA A 371 5.62 -21.74 0.04
CA ALA A 371 5.85 -21.43 -1.38
C ALA A 371 7.34 -21.16 -1.72
N LYS A 372 8.26 -21.25 -0.76
CA LYS A 372 9.70 -21.02 -0.95
C LYS A 372 10.01 -19.69 -1.67
N LEU A 373 9.18 -18.67 -1.42
CA LEU A 373 9.43 -17.29 -1.86
C LEU A 373 10.57 -16.65 -1.04
N PHE A 374 10.94 -17.30 0.07
CA PHE A 374 12.14 -17.04 0.85
C PHE A 374 13.20 -18.10 0.52
N GLN A 375 14.45 -17.70 0.58
CA GLN A 375 15.54 -18.66 0.49
C GLN A 375 15.53 -19.52 1.77
N PRO A 376 15.38 -20.85 1.68
CA PRO A 376 15.64 -21.70 2.83
C PRO A 376 17.15 -21.67 3.14
N PRO A 377 17.57 -21.76 4.41
CA PRO A 377 18.98 -21.85 4.79
C PRO A 377 19.75 -23.00 4.12
N ASP A 378 19.02 -23.98 3.55
CA ASP A 378 19.56 -25.21 2.97
C ASP A 378 19.68 -25.18 1.42
N GLY A 379 19.50 -24.03 0.77
CA GLY A 379 19.80 -23.84 -0.67
C GLY A 379 18.94 -24.62 -1.67
N ARG A 380 17.91 -25.37 -1.22
CA ARG A 380 17.11 -26.25 -2.10
C ARG A 380 15.74 -25.67 -2.52
N HIS A 381 15.70 -25.30 -3.81
CA HIS A 381 14.54 -24.95 -4.66
C HIS A 381 13.91 -23.57 -4.46
N LEU A 382 14.44 -22.57 -5.18
CA LEU A 382 13.68 -21.37 -5.56
C LEU A 382 12.61 -21.76 -6.58
N GLN A 383 11.37 -21.31 -6.37
CA GLN A 383 10.25 -21.59 -7.27
C GLN A 383 10.35 -20.74 -8.55
N GLU A 384 9.84 -21.25 -9.67
CA GLU A 384 9.71 -20.46 -10.89
C GLU A 384 8.55 -19.48 -10.78
N PRO A 385 8.68 -18.27 -11.36
CA PRO A 385 7.57 -17.34 -11.41
C PRO A 385 6.41 -17.98 -12.18
N TRP A 386 5.23 -18.02 -11.57
CA TRP A 386 4.02 -18.36 -12.31
C TRP A 386 3.62 -17.16 -13.15
N THR A 387 3.33 -17.39 -14.42
CA THR A 387 2.43 -16.48 -15.16
C THR A 387 1.05 -16.63 -14.55
N ALA A 388 0.75 -15.84 -13.52
CA ALA A 388 -0.62 -15.64 -13.10
C ALA A 388 -1.35 -14.94 -14.26
N ALA A 389 -1.97 -15.73 -15.14
CA ALA A 389 -2.94 -15.21 -16.08
C ALA A 389 -4.09 -14.64 -15.23
N ILE A 390 -4.07 -13.32 -14.98
CA ILE A 390 -5.21 -12.60 -14.41
C ILE A 390 -6.31 -12.65 -15.48
N ARG A 391 -7.04 -13.78 -15.55
CA ARG A 391 -8.32 -13.80 -16.23
C ARG A 391 -9.20 -12.78 -15.52
N ARG A 392 -9.86 -11.91 -16.29
CA ARG A 392 -10.99 -11.08 -15.85
C ARG A 392 -12.16 -12.00 -15.46
N THR A 393 -12.00 -12.80 -14.41
CA THR A 393 -13.11 -13.48 -13.75
C THR A 393 -13.54 -12.58 -12.61
N GLY A 394 -14.83 -12.22 -12.56
CA GLY A 394 -15.44 -11.44 -11.47
C GLY A 394 -15.44 -12.14 -10.10
N GLY A 395 -14.46 -13.01 -9.83
CA GLY A 395 -14.27 -13.71 -8.57
C GLY A 395 -13.57 -12.83 -7.54
N ARG A 396 -14.31 -12.48 -6.47
CA ARG A 396 -13.83 -11.75 -5.29
C ARG A 396 -12.97 -12.64 -4.39
N ARG A 397 -11.73 -13.00 -4.76
CA ARG A 397 -10.82 -13.71 -3.84
C ARG A 397 -9.50 -12.96 -3.66
N LYS A 398 -9.07 -12.83 -2.40
CA LYS A 398 -7.89 -12.10 -1.92
C LYS A 398 -6.98 -13.04 -1.15
N ALA A 399 -5.67 -13.02 -1.35
CA ALA A 399 -4.76 -13.95 -0.67
C ALA A 399 -4.69 -13.65 0.84
N HIS A 400 -4.36 -12.41 1.24
CA HIS A 400 -4.24 -12.06 2.67
C HIS A 400 -5.53 -12.24 3.49
N LEU A 401 -6.68 -11.94 2.90
CA LEU A 401 -7.97 -12.02 3.58
C LEU A 401 -8.55 -13.45 3.57
N ALA A 402 -8.26 -14.25 2.53
CA ALA A 402 -8.80 -15.61 2.42
C ALA A 402 -8.23 -16.55 3.48
N VAL A 403 -6.98 -16.32 3.90
CA VAL A 403 -6.20 -17.21 4.75
C VAL A 403 -6.59 -17.12 6.24
N ARG A 404 -7.30 -16.06 6.67
CA ARG A 404 -7.66 -15.82 8.08
C ARG A 404 -8.93 -16.57 8.53
N GLY A 405 -8.89 -17.91 8.56
CA GLY A 405 -9.86 -18.72 9.33
C GLY A 405 -9.50 -18.69 10.82
N ARG A 406 -10.47 -18.38 11.70
CA ARG A 406 -10.31 -18.30 13.18
C ARG A 406 -9.83 -19.64 13.78
N PRO A 407 -9.07 -19.63 14.90
CA PRO A 407 -9.02 -20.76 15.81
C PRO A 407 -10.35 -20.84 16.59
N GLY A 408 -11.06 -21.95 16.44
CA GLY A 408 -12.24 -22.26 17.26
C GLY A 408 -11.81 -22.63 18.68
N LEU A 409 -12.56 -22.12 19.65
CA LEU A 409 -12.52 -22.50 21.06
C LEU A 409 -12.65 -24.01 21.21
N HIS A 410 -11.73 -24.64 21.96
CA HIS A 410 -11.87 -26.01 22.41
C HIS A 410 -13.08 -26.14 23.35
N GLY A 411 -14.07 -26.93 22.92
CA GLY A 411 -15.02 -27.61 23.79
C GLY A 411 -14.81 -29.09 23.58
N GLU A 412 -14.45 -29.78 24.66
CA GLU A 412 -14.39 -31.23 24.75
C GLU A 412 -15.77 -31.82 24.43
N ASP A 413 -15.81 -32.86 23.59
CA ASP A 413 -16.68 -34.00 23.85
C ASP A 413 -16.15 -35.23 23.13
N GLN A 414 -15.84 -36.24 23.95
CA GLN A 414 -15.49 -37.58 23.53
C GLN A 414 -16.76 -38.29 23.07
N THR A 415 -16.70 -39.02 21.96
CA THR A 415 -17.29 -40.37 21.88
C THR A 415 -16.65 -41.15 20.75
N ALA A 416 -16.24 -42.36 21.10
CA ALA A 416 -15.55 -43.32 20.24
C ALA A 416 -16.52 -44.28 19.57
N ALA A 417 -16.27 -44.57 18.29
CA ALA A 417 -16.55 -45.81 17.56
C ALA A 417 -15.92 -45.62 16.16
N GLY A 418 -15.14 -46.48 15.53
CA GLY A 418 -14.85 -47.89 15.72
C GLY A 418 -14.56 -48.51 14.35
N VAL A 419 -13.26 -48.57 13.98
CA VAL A 419 -12.55 -49.59 13.18
C VAL A 419 -12.84 -49.82 11.67
N SER A 420 -11.71 -50.10 10.98
CA SER A 420 -11.46 -50.66 9.63
C SER A 420 -11.48 -49.65 8.48
N GLY A 421 -10.51 -49.58 7.57
CA GLY A 421 -9.31 -50.37 7.28
C GLY A 421 -8.89 -50.00 5.85
N GLU A 422 -7.62 -50.20 5.54
CA GLU A 422 -6.97 -50.01 4.22
C GLU A 422 -6.54 -48.58 3.86
N GLY A 423 -5.25 -48.46 3.59
CA GLY A 423 -4.60 -47.21 3.22
C GLY A 423 -4.56 -47.01 1.71
N GLU A 424 -4.55 -45.75 1.33
CA GLU A 424 -4.01 -45.28 0.05
C GLU A 424 -3.60 -43.81 0.23
N GLU A 425 -2.31 -43.54 0.00
CA GLU A 425 -1.77 -42.18 -0.12
C GLU A 425 -2.37 -41.49 -1.34
N HIS A 426 -3.24 -40.49 -1.13
CA HIS A 426 -3.58 -39.54 -2.19
C HIS A 426 -3.49 -38.10 -1.69
N ARG A 427 -2.38 -37.45 -2.08
CA ARG A 427 -2.29 -35.99 -2.19
C ARG A 427 -3.08 -35.57 -3.43
N GLU A 428 -4.28 -35.03 -3.26
CA GLU A 428 -4.98 -34.35 -4.34
C GLU A 428 -5.42 -32.94 -3.91
N ALA A 429 -4.77 -31.95 -4.52
CA ALA A 429 -5.22 -30.57 -4.53
C ALA A 429 -6.35 -30.44 -5.57
N TRP A 430 -7.55 -30.13 -5.10
CA TRP A 430 -8.74 -29.99 -5.94
C TRP A 430 -8.69 -28.71 -6.78
N VAL A 431 -8.51 -28.89 -8.09
CA VAL A 431 -8.82 -27.89 -9.13
C VAL A 431 -10.25 -28.15 -9.60
N LEU A 432 -11.18 -27.25 -9.30
CA LEU A 432 -12.52 -27.32 -9.89
C LEU A 432 -12.54 -26.55 -11.22
N ALA A 433 -12.54 -27.32 -12.30
CA ALA A 433 -13.15 -26.96 -13.57
C ALA A 433 -14.68 -26.99 -13.41
N GLY A 434 -15.39 -26.03 -14.00
CA GLY A 434 -16.85 -25.96 -13.95
C GLY A 434 -17.45 -25.23 -15.15
N CYS A 435 -18.03 -26.05 -16.04
CA CYS A 435 -19.11 -25.84 -17.01
C CYS A 435 -19.19 -24.55 -17.84
N ALA A 436 -18.96 -24.75 -19.15
CA ALA A 436 -19.52 -23.95 -20.22
C ALA A 436 -21.00 -24.32 -20.43
N GLU A 437 -21.86 -23.32 -20.55
CA GLU A 437 -23.14 -23.45 -21.23
C GLU A 437 -23.17 -22.54 -22.47
N SER A 438 -23.78 -23.11 -23.49
CA SER A 438 -23.94 -22.71 -24.88
C SER A 438 -24.22 -21.23 -25.15
N CYS A 439 -23.57 -20.69 -26.19
CA CYS A 439 -24.24 -19.86 -27.18
C CYS A 439 -23.67 -20.15 -28.57
N THR A 440 -24.56 -20.69 -29.39
CA THR A 440 -24.56 -21.04 -30.80
C THR A 440 -23.67 -20.23 -31.75
N GLU A 441 -23.10 -21.00 -32.68
CA GLU A 441 -22.51 -20.66 -33.97
C GLU A 441 -23.16 -19.47 -34.70
N LEU A 442 -22.31 -18.62 -35.29
CA LEU A 442 -22.55 -18.05 -36.61
C LEU A 442 -21.21 -18.04 -37.37
N HIS A 443 -21.16 -18.84 -38.44
CA HIS A 443 -20.07 -18.95 -39.39
C HIS A 443 -19.81 -17.63 -40.13
N GLY A 444 -18.53 -17.39 -40.42
CA GLY A 444 -18.06 -16.34 -41.32
C GLY A 444 -16.56 -16.44 -41.55
N THR A 445 -16.14 -17.44 -42.33
CA THR A 445 -14.79 -17.56 -42.90
C THR A 445 -14.56 -16.50 -43.98
N CYS A 446 -13.42 -15.80 -43.94
CA CYS A 446 -12.72 -15.28 -45.11
C CYS A 446 -11.22 -15.17 -44.82
N ASP A 447 -10.43 -15.75 -45.73
CA ASP A 447 -8.97 -15.88 -45.72
C ASP A 447 -8.21 -14.57 -45.92
N GLY A 448 -7.00 -14.54 -45.33
CA GLY A 448 -5.73 -14.16 -46.00
C GLY A 448 -5.49 -12.71 -46.42
N ALA A 449 -4.50 -12.07 -45.77
CA ALA A 449 -3.32 -11.48 -46.43
C ALA A 449 -2.46 -10.71 -45.41
N ALA A 450 -1.15 -10.95 -45.47
CA ALA A 450 -0.13 -10.13 -44.83
C ALA A 450 -0.03 -8.77 -45.53
N ASP A 451 0.26 -7.70 -44.79
CA ASP A 451 1.36 -6.79 -45.14
C ASP A 451 1.60 -5.70 -44.07
N HIS A 452 2.88 -5.31 -44.01
CA HIS A 452 3.44 -4.21 -43.24
C HIS A 452 2.80 -2.85 -43.59
N HIS A 453 2.76 -1.92 -42.62
CA HIS A 453 3.18 -0.50 -42.72
C HIS A 453 2.50 0.34 -41.61
N VAL A 454 3.29 0.91 -40.68
CA VAL A 454 3.74 2.31 -40.62
C VAL A 454 2.70 3.28 -40.03
N PHE A 455 3.12 3.93 -38.94
CA PHE A 455 2.50 5.10 -38.31
C PHE A 455 2.14 6.19 -39.32
N SER A 456 0.92 6.73 -39.22
CA SER A 456 0.60 8.06 -39.74
C SER A 456 -0.35 8.81 -38.81
N VAL A 457 0.14 9.97 -38.38
CA VAL A 457 -0.58 11.05 -37.71
C VAL A 457 -1.48 11.72 -38.76
N LEU A 458 -2.76 11.92 -38.44
CA LEU A 458 -3.70 12.69 -39.26
C LEU A 458 -4.24 13.87 -38.47
N GLN A 459 -3.99 15.06 -39.02
CA GLN A 459 -4.39 16.37 -38.56
C GLN A 459 -5.38 16.97 -39.58
N TRP A 460 -6.12 18.00 -39.13
CA TRP A 460 -7.04 18.95 -39.82
C TRP A 460 -8.56 18.65 -39.82
N PRO A 461 -9.45 19.66 -39.98
CA PRO A 461 -9.27 21.12 -39.85
C PRO A 461 -10.34 21.88 -39.02
N SER A 462 -9.92 23.08 -38.60
CA SER A 462 -10.72 24.19 -38.08
C SER A 462 -11.54 24.85 -39.20
N ASP A 463 -12.83 25.10 -38.98
CA ASP A 463 -13.46 26.43 -39.16
C ASP A 463 -14.99 26.37 -39.00
N HIS A 464 -15.52 27.50 -38.51
CA HIS A 464 -16.94 27.89 -38.36
C HIS A 464 -17.72 27.31 -37.16
N LEU A 465 -17.96 28.14 -36.13
CA LEU A 465 -19.24 28.84 -35.98
C LEU A 465 -19.22 29.88 -34.85
N ARG A 466 -19.98 30.95 -35.09
CA ARG A 466 -20.04 32.23 -34.40
C ARG A 466 -20.64 32.15 -33.00
N ALA A 467 -20.19 33.09 -32.18
CA ALA A 467 -20.82 33.48 -30.92
C ALA A 467 -22.28 33.90 -31.12
N ASN A 468 -23.15 33.47 -30.21
CA ASN A 468 -24.36 34.19 -29.85
C ASN A 468 -24.51 34.17 -28.33
N SER A 469 -24.45 35.37 -27.76
CA SER A 469 -24.65 35.66 -26.35
C SER A 469 -26.14 35.88 -26.10
N GLU A 470 -26.80 34.98 -25.38
CA GLU A 470 -28.08 35.29 -24.73
C GLU A 470 -28.04 34.84 -23.28
N ARG A 471 -28.18 35.82 -22.40
CA ARG A 471 -28.36 35.67 -20.96
C ARG A 471 -29.77 35.16 -20.72
N SER A 472 -29.90 33.97 -20.12
CA SER A 472 -31.14 33.54 -19.46
C SER A 472 -30.84 33.29 -17.99
N ILE A 473 -31.38 34.20 -17.17
CA ILE A 473 -31.34 34.17 -15.71
C ILE A 473 -32.41 33.16 -15.25
N CYS A 474 -31.99 32.01 -14.73
CA CYS A 474 -32.86 31.14 -13.93
C CYS A 474 -32.42 31.26 -12.47
N ARG A 475 -33.27 31.93 -11.66
CA ARG A 475 -33.15 32.01 -10.20
C ARG A 475 -33.54 30.66 -9.61
N ASN A 476 -32.67 30.08 -8.78
CA ASN A 476 -33.02 28.99 -7.87
C ASN A 476 -32.70 29.43 -6.43
N PRO A 477 -33.61 29.28 -5.45
CA PRO A 477 -33.47 29.88 -4.13
C PRO A 477 -32.83 28.92 -3.13
N THR A 478 -31.49 28.86 -3.08
CA THR A 478 -30.76 28.37 -1.89
C THR A 478 -29.41 29.06 -1.88
N GLY A 479 -29.24 29.98 -0.92
CA GLY A 479 -28.06 30.83 -0.80
C GLY A 479 -26.82 30.03 -0.43
N ILE A 480 -25.88 29.97 -1.36
CA ILE A 480 -24.47 29.72 -1.08
C ILE A 480 -23.71 30.87 -1.77
N ILE A 481 -23.17 31.77 -0.96
CA ILE A 481 -22.31 32.87 -1.39
C ILE A 481 -20.87 32.44 -1.09
N PHE A 482 -20.03 32.28 -2.09
CA PHE A 482 -18.58 32.18 -1.92
C PHE A 482 -17.93 33.48 -2.38
N LEU A 483 -17.35 34.20 -1.42
CA LEU A 483 -16.44 35.32 -1.62
C LEU A 483 -15.04 34.77 -1.87
N LEU A 484 -14.53 34.96 -3.08
CA LEU A 484 -13.12 34.80 -3.43
C LEU A 484 -12.39 36.12 -3.12
N SER A 485 -11.42 36.09 -2.21
CA SER A 485 -10.39 37.12 -2.12
C SER A 485 -9.21 36.67 -2.98
N ALA A 486 -9.03 37.31 -4.13
CA ALA A 486 -7.87 37.15 -4.98
C ALA A 486 -6.66 37.84 -4.34
N VAL A 487 -5.53 37.14 -4.26
CA VAL A 487 -4.20 37.75 -4.24
C VAL A 487 -3.46 37.19 -5.45
N GLU A 488 -3.18 38.09 -6.39
CA GLU A 488 -2.44 37.84 -7.62
C GLU A 488 -0.98 37.52 -7.32
N THR A 489 -0.45 36.47 -7.95
CA THR A 489 0.79 36.57 -8.73
C THR A 489 0.91 35.33 -9.62
N GLY A 490 0.93 35.59 -10.93
CA GLY A 490 0.66 34.59 -11.96
C GLY A 490 1.83 33.70 -12.33
N ILE A 491 1.49 32.56 -12.92
CA ILE A 491 2.26 31.84 -13.94
C ILE A 491 1.24 31.14 -14.85
N LEU A 492 1.39 31.38 -16.16
CA LEU A 492 0.64 30.77 -17.26
C LEU A 492 0.81 29.24 -17.30
N ILE A 493 -0.25 28.54 -17.74
CA ILE A 493 -0.38 27.27 -18.51
C ILE A 493 -1.84 26.83 -18.24
N GLY A 494 -2.79 26.71 -19.17
CA GLY A 494 -2.75 26.10 -20.49
C GLY A 494 -3.75 24.93 -20.50
N SER A 495 -4.89 25.11 -21.17
CA SER A 495 -5.86 24.08 -21.62
C SER A 495 -6.86 23.48 -20.61
N VAL A 496 -8.11 23.96 -20.68
CA VAL A 496 -9.30 23.36 -20.05
C VAL A 496 -10.03 22.50 -21.09
N LEU A 497 -10.23 21.22 -20.78
CA LEU A 497 -11.06 20.30 -21.57
C LEU A 497 -12.51 20.39 -21.09
N TYR A 498 -13.41 20.89 -21.95
CA TYR A 498 -14.87 20.86 -21.72
C TYR A 498 -15.41 19.51 -22.19
N LEU A 499 -15.94 18.68 -21.29
CA LEU A 499 -16.75 17.51 -21.65
C LEU A 499 -18.23 17.86 -21.46
N SER A 500 -18.95 18.03 -22.56
CA SER A 500 -20.40 18.23 -22.58
C SER A 500 -21.07 16.87 -22.82
N PHE A 501 -21.75 16.32 -21.80
CA PHE A 501 -22.60 15.14 -21.98
C PHE A 501 -23.99 15.57 -22.40
N ARG A 502 -24.36 15.29 -23.66
CA ARG A 502 -25.75 15.27 -24.11
C ARG A 502 -26.44 14.03 -23.55
N LEU A 503 -27.39 14.21 -22.63
CA LEU A 503 -28.40 13.22 -22.30
C LEU A 503 -29.40 13.16 -23.47
N GLN A 504 -29.44 12.02 -24.17
CA GLN A 504 -30.49 11.74 -25.13
C GLN A 504 -31.44 10.69 -24.53
N SER A 505 -32.66 11.19 -24.31
CA SER A 505 -33.89 10.48 -23.94
C SER A 505 -34.09 9.15 -24.66
N VAL A 506 -34.44 8.12 -23.89
CA VAL A 506 -35.51 7.17 -24.28
C VAL A 506 -36.49 7.08 -23.12
N ALA A 507 -37.63 7.73 -23.29
CA ALA A 507 -38.85 7.50 -22.52
C ALA A 507 -39.59 6.30 -23.10
N SER A 508 -40.20 5.48 -22.23
CA SER A 508 -41.66 5.24 -22.25
C SER A 508 -42.13 4.26 -21.16
N LEU A 509 -43.16 4.72 -20.43
CA LEU A 509 -44.29 4.01 -19.78
C LEU A 509 -43.96 3.02 -18.63
N GLU A 510 -44.61 3.04 -17.46
CA GLU A 510 -45.95 3.48 -17.07
C GLU A 510 -45.98 4.02 -15.61
N ILE A 511 -46.81 5.04 -15.40
CA ILE A 511 -47.18 5.62 -14.10
C ILE A 511 -48.55 5.03 -13.73
N GLY A 512 -48.66 4.46 -12.53
CA GLY A 512 -49.93 4.17 -11.88
C GLY A 512 -50.01 4.94 -10.57
N ILE A 513 -50.78 6.03 -10.57
CA ILE A 513 -51.20 6.79 -9.39
C ILE A 513 -52.48 6.15 -8.85
N TRP A 514 -52.53 5.87 -7.55
CA TRP A 514 -53.77 5.85 -6.77
C TRP A 514 -53.51 6.56 -5.44
N GLU A 515 -54.15 7.72 -5.29
CA GLU A 515 -54.44 8.40 -4.02
C GLU A 515 -55.74 7.85 -3.42
N GLU A 516 -56.00 8.21 -2.16
CA GLU A 516 -57.26 8.10 -1.38
C GLU A 516 -57.51 6.81 -0.57
N LEU A 517 -57.25 6.84 0.75
CA LEU A 517 -58.23 7.31 1.77
C LEU A 517 -57.73 7.08 3.22
N GLU A 518 -57.84 8.14 4.02
CA GLU A 518 -57.92 8.11 5.49
C GLU A 518 -59.21 7.38 5.93
N GLN A 519 -59.13 6.51 6.95
CA GLN A 519 -60.06 6.37 8.09
C GLN A 519 -59.75 5.09 8.89
N GLU A 520 -59.02 5.23 10.01
CA GLU A 520 -59.52 5.13 11.41
C GLU A 520 -58.37 5.33 12.42
#